data_AF-A0A6J7MWC2-F1
#
_entry.id   AF-A0A6J7MWC2-F1
#
_cell.length_a   1.000
_cell.length_b   1.000
_cell.length_c   1.000
_cell.angle_alpha   90.00
_cell.angle_beta   90.00
_cell.angle_gamma   90.00
#
_symmetry.space_group_name_H-M   'P 1'
#
loop_
_entity.id
_entity.type
_entity.pdbx_description
1 polymer ?
#
loop_
_entity_poly.entity_id
_entity_poly.type
_entity_poly.pdbx_seq_one_letter_code
_entity_poly.pdbx_strand_id
1 'polypeptide(L)'
;MVTANDLVAVQVPGDAAEMFISGSDAQQIVGKTLTIDGQKDSPIVAAMLSSRSPLTSGEALVAASIEIGNYPPRLSEGDSVQLVFTPDITTGNITPPTMYSNVVTVWSVSSPDDSLGKAVVTFRGPRDLALAVAGAGSVHIALIQGTDTTTAP
;
A
#
# COMPACT_ATOMS: atom_id res chain seq x y z
N MET A 1 10.65 13.81 2.94
CA MET A 1 10.04 14.11 1.63
C MET A 1 10.99 15.02 0.88
N VAL A 2 11.22 14.76 -0.40
CA VAL A 2 12.11 15.57 -1.25
C VAL A 2 11.40 16.85 -1.66
N THR A 3 12.06 17.99 -1.49
CA THR A 3 11.62 19.29 -1.99
C THR A 3 12.58 19.80 -3.06
N ALA A 4 12.15 20.78 -3.88
CA ALA A 4 13.02 21.36 -4.90
C ALA A 4 14.29 21.99 -4.30
N ASN A 5 14.23 22.47 -3.06
CA ASN A 5 15.36 23.06 -2.35
C ASN A 5 16.38 22.02 -1.86
N ASP A 6 16.01 20.74 -1.82
CA ASP A 6 16.90 19.65 -1.44
C ASP A 6 17.75 19.16 -2.63
N LEU A 7 17.47 19.64 -3.84
CA LEU A 7 18.05 19.13 -5.08
C LEU A 7 19.06 20.11 -5.69
N VAL A 8 20.22 19.59 -6.08
CA VAL A 8 21.25 20.30 -6.83
C VAL A 8 21.67 19.44 -8.03
N ALA A 9 21.73 20.04 -9.20
CA ALA A 9 22.23 19.36 -10.40
C ALA A 9 23.77 19.34 -10.36
N VAL A 10 24.34 18.16 -10.54
CA VAL A 10 25.80 17.94 -10.57
C VAL A 10 26.16 17.25 -11.89
N GLN A 11 27.24 17.69 -12.53
CA GLN A 11 27.79 16.98 -13.70
C GLN A 11 28.62 15.79 -13.24
N VAL A 12 28.35 14.63 -13.82
CA VAL A 12 29.07 13.38 -13.58
C VAL A 12 29.52 12.78 -14.91
N PRO A 13 30.56 11.94 -14.93
CA PRO A 13 30.93 11.14 -16.09
C PRO A 13 29.74 10.33 -16.63
N GLY A 14 29.64 10.19 -17.96
CA GLY A 14 28.45 9.65 -18.63
C GLY A 14 28.14 8.19 -18.28
N ASP A 15 29.16 7.40 -18.00
CA ASP A 15 29.06 6.02 -17.51
C ASP A 15 28.44 5.93 -16.11
N ALA A 16 28.65 6.95 -15.26
CA ALA A 16 28.02 7.01 -13.95
C ALA A 16 26.60 7.61 -13.99
N ALA A 17 26.28 8.42 -15.00
CA ALA A 17 25.01 9.14 -15.10
C ALA A 17 23.78 8.21 -15.21
N GLU A 18 23.93 7.04 -15.84
CA GLU A 18 22.82 6.07 -16.02
C GLU A 18 22.29 5.49 -14.70
N MET A 19 23.09 5.55 -13.63
CA MET A 19 22.70 5.04 -12.31
C MET A 19 21.88 6.04 -11.50
N PHE A 20 21.91 7.33 -11.87
CA PHE A 20 21.34 8.42 -11.08
C PHE A 20 20.11 9.03 -11.72
N ILE A 21 19.31 9.74 -10.92
CA ILE A 21 18.22 10.56 -11.46
C ILE A 21 18.83 11.71 -12.25
N SER A 22 18.44 11.82 -13.52
CA SER A 22 18.83 12.95 -14.38
C SER A 22 18.30 14.27 -13.84
N GLY A 23 19.06 15.35 -14.01
CA GLY A 23 18.61 16.70 -13.68
C GLY A 23 17.33 17.13 -14.41
N SER A 24 17.08 16.58 -15.60
CA SER A 24 15.82 16.79 -16.33
C SER A 24 14.60 16.18 -15.63
N ASP A 25 14.80 15.12 -14.87
CA ASP A 25 13.74 14.38 -14.17
C ASP A 25 13.62 14.78 -12.69
N ALA A 26 14.40 15.78 -12.25
CA ALA A 26 14.39 16.26 -10.87
C ALA A 26 12.99 16.68 -10.38
N GLN A 27 12.15 17.23 -11.26
CA GLN A 27 10.77 17.58 -10.91
C GLN A 27 9.90 16.36 -10.60
N GLN A 28 10.19 15.19 -11.18
CA GLN A 28 9.42 13.96 -10.96
C GLN A 28 9.67 13.35 -9.58
N ILE A 29 10.75 13.76 -8.90
CA ILE A 29 11.14 13.22 -7.59
C ILE A 29 10.75 14.16 -6.44
N VAL A 30 10.41 15.41 -6.72
CA VAL A 30 9.84 16.34 -5.74
C VAL A 30 8.51 15.78 -5.23
N GLY A 31 8.35 15.76 -3.91
CA GLY A 31 7.19 15.16 -3.23
C GLY A 31 7.32 13.66 -2.96
N LYS A 32 8.31 12.96 -3.55
CA LYS A 32 8.61 11.57 -3.18
C LYS A 32 9.31 11.51 -1.82
N THR A 33 9.23 10.35 -1.17
CA THR A 33 9.90 10.13 0.11
C THR A 33 11.12 9.26 -0.11
N LEU A 34 12.29 9.65 0.41
CA LEU A 34 13.46 8.77 0.39
C LEU A 34 13.23 7.61 1.37
N THR A 35 13.51 6.38 0.94
CA THR A 35 13.39 5.16 1.76
C THR A 35 14.56 4.98 2.73
N ILE A 36 15.64 5.74 2.51
CA ILE A 36 16.82 5.82 3.37
C ILE A 36 17.11 7.28 3.71
N ASP A 37 17.84 7.53 4.79
CA ASP A 37 18.32 8.87 5.09
C ASP A 37 19.28 9.34 3.99
N GLY A 38 18.91 10.44 3.33
CA GLY A 38 19.76 11.05 2.31
C GLY A 38 20.99 11.68 2.94
N GLN A 39 22.17 11.36 2.41
CA GLN A 39 23.38 12.08 2.77
C GLN A 39 23.55 13.30 1.89
N LYS A 40 23.98 14.43 2.50
CA LYS A 40 24.35 15.63 1.77
C LYS A 40 25.39 15.27 0.69
N ASP A 41 25.21 15.83 -0.49
CA ASP A 41 26.11 15.65 -1.65
C ASP A 41 26.19 14.22 -2.20
N SER A 42 25.27 13.32 -1.78
CA SER A 42 25.14 11.99 -2.37
C SER A 42 24.16 11.97 -3.54
N PRO A 43 24.51 11.32 -4.67
CA PRO A 43 23.59 11.15 -5.79
C PRO A 43 22.34 10.37 -5.38
N ILE A 44 21.19 10.79 -5.93
CA ILE A 44 19.91 10.09 -5.72
C ILE A 44 19.73 9.08 -6.85
N VAL A 45 19.45 7.83 -6.49
CA VAL A 45 19.05 6.77 -7.42
C VAL A 45 17.55 6.49 -7.31
N ALA A 46 16.92 6.04 -8.39
CA ALA A 46 15.48 5.77 -8.41
C ALA A 46 15.03 4.78 -7.31
N ALA A 47 15.87 3.80 -6.98
CA ALA A 47 15.59 2.81 -5.94
C ALA A 47 15.48 3.40 -4.52
N MET A 48 16.02 4.59 -4.28
CA MET A 48 15.89 5.30 -3.00
C MET A 48 14.54 6.02 -2.87
N LEU A 49 13.76 6.15 -3.94
CA LEU A 49 12.51 6.91 -3.94
C LEU A 49 11.33 5.99 -3.66
N SER A 50 10.64 6.24 -2.56
CA SER A 50 9.33 5.69 -2.30
C SER A 50 8.29 6.48 -3.09
N SER A 51 7.52 5.78 -3.91
CA SER A 51 6.26 6.27 -4.51
C SER A 51 5.13 6.35 -3.48
N ARG A 52 5.34 5.85 -2.26
CA ARG A 52 4.33 5.80 -1.22
C ARG A 52 4.18 7.17 -0.56
N SER A 53 3.00 7.77 -0.75
CA SER A 53 2.64 9.02 -0.06
C SER A 53 2.56 8.80 1.46
N PRO A 54 3.06 9.74 2.28
CA PRO A 54 2.84 9.71 3.73
C PRO A 54 1.34 9.56 4.07
N LEU A 55 1.06 9.01 5.25
CA LEU A 55 -0.29 9.00 5.80
C LEU A 55 -0.73 10.42 6.12
N THR A 56 -1.94 10.78 5.71
CA THR A 56 -2.55 12.05 6.12
C THR A 56 -3.22 11.92 7.50
N SER A 57 -3.54 13.05 8.14
CA SER A 57 -4.13 13.06 9.50
C SER A 57 -5.43 12.25 9.62
N GLY A 58 -6.16 12.00 8.54
CA GLY A 58 -7.39 11.20 8.55
C GLY A 58 -7.20 9.70 8.29
N GLU A 59 -6.02 9.29 7.85
CA GLU A 59 -5.75 7.92 7.40
C GLU A 59 -5.06 7.07 8.46
N ALA A 60 -5.25 5.77 8.34
CA ALA A 60 -4.56 4.74 9.11
C ALA A 60 -4.14 3.59 8.20
N LEU A 61 -3.08 2.90 8.61
CA LEU A 61 -2.77 1.56 8.12
C LEU A 61 -3.38 0.54 9.08
N VAL A 62 -4.26 -0.30 8.55
CA VAL A 62 -5.00 -1.29 9.33
C VAL A 62 -4.66 -2.67 8.80
N ALA A 63 -4.05 -3.50 9.64
CA ALA A 63 -3.76 -4.89 9.30
C ALA A 63 -4.96 -5.78 9.64
N ALA A 64 -5.29 -6.71 8.75
CA ALA A 64 -6.26 -7.78 8.98
C ALA A 64 -5.64 -9.13 8.63
N SER A 65 -5.94 -10.14 9.45
CA SER A 65 -5.67 -11.54 9.10
C SER A 65 -6.86 -12.08 8.31
N ILE A 66 -6.60 -12.57 7.11
CA ILE A 66 -7.63 -12.94 6.14
C ILE A 66 -7.37 -14.36 5.67
N GLU A 67 -8.39 -15.20 5.75
CA GLU A 67 -8.29 -16.60 5.35
C GLU A 67 -8.21 -16.76 3.83
N ILE A 68 -7.46 -17.76 3.38
CA ILE A 68 -7.42 -18.14 1.97
C ILE A 68 -8.85 -18.47 1.51
N GLY A 69 -9.25 -17.90 0.37
CA GLY A 69 -10.62 -17.97 -0.14
C GLY A 69 -11.48 -16.74 0.18
N ASN A 70 -11.09 -15.94 1.18
CA ASN A 70 -11.76 -14.67 1.50
C ASN A 70 -11.14 -13.45 0.82
N TYR A 71 -10.11 -13.65 0.01
CA TYR A 71 -9.53 -12.61 -0.84
C TYR A 71 -9.19 -13.14 -2.23
N PRO A 72 -9.17 -12.28 -3.27
CA PRO A 72 -8.79 -12.67 -4.61
C PRO A 72 -7.32 -13.14 -4.66
N PRO A 73 -6.99 -14.22 -5.38
CA PRO A 73 -5.65 -14.80 -5.37
C PRO A 73 -4.55 -13.91 -5.99
N ARG A 74 -4.93 -12.89 -6.76
CA ARG A 74 -4.01 -11.92 -7.38
C ARG A 74 -4.07 -10.53 -6.72
N LEU A 75 -4.44 -10.48 -5.44
CA LEU A 75 -4.49 -9.23 -4.70
C LEU A 75 -3.09 -8.63 -4.56
N SER A 76 -2.92 -7.39 -4.99
CA SER A 76 -1.64 -6.70 -5.03
C SER A 76 -1.67 -5.36 -4.30
N GLU A 77 -0.47 -4.84 -3.98
CA GLU A 77 -0.34 -3.49 -3.42
C GLU A 77 -0.88 -2.45 -4.41
N GLY A 78 -1.62 -1.46 -3.90
CA GLY A 78 -2.26 -0.42 -4.71
C GLY A 78 -3.66 -0.75 -5.21
N ASP A 79 -4.10 -2.00 -5.08
CA ASP A 79 -5.46 -2.40 -5.47
C ASP A 79 -6.52 -1.67 -4.63
N SER A 80 -7.61 -1.26 -5.30
CA SER A 80 -8.78 -0.70 -4.63
C SER A 80 -9.79 -1.79 -4.35
N VAL A 81 -10.17 -1.93 -3.08
CA VAL A 81 -11.00 -3.04 -2.61
C VAL A 81 -12.17 -2.59 -1.76
N GLN A 82 -13.24 -3.34 -1.87
CA GLN A 82 -14.40 -3.25 -1.02
C GLN A 82 -14.32 -4.33 0.05
N LEU A 83 -14.47 -3.94 1.32
CA LEU A 83 -14.45 -4.87 2.44
C LEU A 83 -15.86 -5.27 2.85
N VAL A 84 -16.01 -6.54 3.22
CA VAL A 84 -17.22 -7.09 3.85
C VAL A 84 -16.82 -7.74 5.17
N PHE A 85 -17.51 -7.35 6.23
CA PHE A 85 -17.26 -7.85 7.58
C PHE A 85 -18.35 -8.82 7.99
N THR A 86 -17.95 -10.01 8.41
CA THR A 86 -18.84 -11.01 8.96
C THR A 86 -18.63 -11.05 10.47
N PRO A 87 -19.67 -10.85 11.29
CA PRO A 87 -19.59 -10.97 12.74
C PRO A 87 -19.19 -12.37 13.18
N ASP A 88 -18.53 -12.47 14.33
CA ASP A 88 -18.23 -13.77 14.93
C ASP A 88 -19.50 -14.42 15.49
N ILE A 89 -20.01 -15.44 14.81
CA ILE A 89 -21.22 -16.17 15.19
C ILE A 89 -21.07 -16.93 16.51
N THR A 90 -19.85 -17.17 16.99
CA THR A 90 -19.60 -17.84 18.28
C THR A 90 -19.97 -16.95 19.48
N THR A 91 -20.09 -15.63 19.25
CA THR A 91 -20.54 -14.67 20.26
C THR A 91 -22.07 -14.67 20.48
N GLY A 92 -22.82 -15.48 19.72
CA GLY A 92 -24.27 -15.61 19.84
C GLY A 92 -25.07 -14.47 19.18
N ASN A 93 -24.41 -13.41 18.70
CA ASN A 93 -25.03 -12.37 17.90
C ASN A 93 -24.98 -12.74 16.41
N ILE A 94 -26.11 -13.21 15.87
CA ILE A 94 -26.25 -13.48 14.44
C ILE A 94 -26.68 -12.19 13.73
N THR A 95 -25.72 -11.29 13.52
CA THR A 95 -25.93 -10.09 12.70
C THR A 95 -25.54 -10.41 11.25
N PRO A 96 -26.29 -9.93 10.23
CA PRO A 96 -25.91 -10.12 8.84
C PRO A 96 -24.51 -9.56 8.53
N PRO A 97 -23.77 -10.16 7.58
CA PRO A 97 -22.55 -9.56 7.06
C PRO A 97 -22.82 -8.14 6.56
N THR A 98 -21.89 -7.23 6.83
CA THR A 98 -22.04 -5.82 6.51
C THR A 98 -20.92 -5.36 5.60
N MET A 99 -21.26 -4.65 4.53
CA MET A 99 -20.30 -4.02 3.64
C MET A 99 -19.75 -2.75 4.31
N TYR A 100 -18.42 -2.60 4.33
CA TYR A 100 -17.81 -1.35 4.79
C TYR A 100 -18.17 -0.21 3.82
N SER A 101 -18.52 0.97 4.32
CA SER A 101 -19.04 2.02 3.43
C SER A 101 -17.99 2.64 2.50
N ASN A 102 -16.69 2.50 2.83
CA ASN A 102 -15.61 3.08 2.03
C ASN A 102 -14.84 2.00 1.26
N VAL A 103 -14.43 2.35 0.04
CA VAL A 103 -13.39 1.61 -0.69
C VAL A 103 -12.04 1.96 -0.07
N VAL A 104 -11.20 0.96 0.15
CA VAL A 104 -9.87 1.12 0.75
C VAL A 104 -8.79 0.62 -0.21
N THR A 105 -7.56 1.07 0.00
CA THR A 105 -6.43 0.65 -0.83
C THR A 105 -5.60 -0.41 -0.13
N VAL A 106 -5.20 -1.46 -0.83
CA VAL A 106 -4.25 -2.44 -0.31
C VAL A 106 -2.87 -1.79 -0.21
N TRP A 107 -2.30 -1.77 0.98
CA TRP A 107 -0.98 -1.22 1.25
C TRP A 107 0.13 -2.27 1.16
N SER A 108 -0.14 -3.48 1.64
CA SER A 108 0.78 -4.61 1.59
C SER A 108 0.01 -5.92 1.76
N VAL A 109 0.49 -6.98 1.10
CA VAL A 109 -0.01 -8.34 1.31
C VAL A 109 1.19 -9.19 1.75
N SER A 110 1.06 -9.84 2.90
CA SER A 110 2.07 -10.75 3.44
C SER A 110 1.41 -12.10 3.70
N SER A 111 1.82 -13.15 3.00
CA SER A 111 1.44 -14.53 3.32
C SER A 111 2.56 -15.15 4.15
N PRO A 112 2.47 -15.21 5.48
CA PRO A 112 3.46 -15.90 6.29
C PRO A 112 3.30 -17.42 6.08
N ASP A 113 3.93 -17.94 5.03
CA ASP A 113 3.88 -19.33 4.56
C ASP A 113 2.46 -19.87 4.32
N ASP A 114 2.19 -20.39 3.12
CA ASP A 114 0.87 -20.92 2.72
C ASP A 114 0.32 -22.03 3.66
N SER A 115 1.19 -22.58 4.51
CA SER A 115 0.89 -23.52 5.60
C SER A 115 -0.14 -23.02 6.63
N LEU A 116 -0.21 -21.71 6.88
CA LEU A 116 -1.11 -21.15 7.90
C LEU A 116 -2.52 -20.85 7.38
N GLY A 117 -2.74 -20.97 6.06
CA GLY A 117 -4.07 -20.75 5.45
C GLY A 117 -4.59 -19.31 5.59
N LYS A 118 -3.73 -18.36 5.98
CA LYS A 118 -4.09 -16.96 6.22
C LYS A 118 -3.02 -16.02 5.65
N ALA A 119 -3.47 -14.94 5.04
CA ALA A 119 -2.63 -13.80 4.67
C ALA A 119 -2.88 -12.63 5.63
N VAL A 120 -1.83 -11.85 5.90
CA VAL A 120 -1.94 -10.55 6.55
C VAL A 120 -2.01 -9.50 5.46
N VAL A 121 -3.16 -8.82 5.35
CA VAL A 121 -3.35 -7.72 4.41
C VAL A 121 -3.40 -6.42 5.20
N THR A 122 -2.56 -5.47 4.82
CA THR A 122 -2.60 -4.11 5.36
C THR A 122 -3.39 -3.24 4.40
N PHE A 123 -4.38 -2.53 4.92
CA PHE A 123 -5.17 -1.56 4.17
C PHE A 123 -4.80 -0.13 4.57
N ARG A 124 -4.84 0.78 3.61
CA ARG A 124 -4.85 2.22 3.83
C ARG A 124 -6.27 2.72 3.70
N GLY A 125 -6.79 3.35 4.74
CA GLY A 125 -8.14 3.90 4.77
C GLY A 125 -8.36 4.83 5.95
N PRO A 126 -9.61 5.25 6.22
CA PRO A 126 -9.92 6.11 7.36
C PRO A 126 -9.72 5.36 8.69
N ARG A 127 -9.52 6.10 9.78
CA ARG A 127 -9.21 5.52 11.10
C ARG A 127 -10.29 4.59 11.66
N ASP A 128 -11.55 4.81 11.31
CA ASP A 128 -12.69 3.98 11.74
C ASP A 128 -12.62 2.54 11.17
N LEU A 129 -11.86 2.32 10.10
CA LEU A 129 -11.55 1.00 9.56
C LEU A 129 -10.95 0.08 10.62
N ALA A 130 -10.11 0.61 11.51
CA ALA A 130 -9.48 -0.18 12.57
C ALA A 130 -10.51 -0.78 13.52
N LEU A 131 -11.55 -0.02 13.86
CA LEU A 131 -12.65 -0.49 14.71
C LEU A 131 -13.49 -1.54 13.99
N ALA A 132 -13.76 -1.33 12.70
CA ALA A 132 -14.55 -2.26 11.91
C ALA A 132 -13.84 -3.62 11.73
N VAL A 133 -12.53 -3.61 11.45
CA VAL A 133 -11.72 -4.83 11.38
C VAL A 133 -11.61 -5.53 12.73
N ALA A 134 -11.40 -4.78 13.82
CA ALA A 134 -11.29 -5.37 15.16
C ALA A 134 -12.60 -6.00 15.66
N GLY A 135 -13.75 -5.48 15.21
CA GLY A 135 -15.07 -6.02 15.54
C GLY A 135 -15.54 -7.14 14.62
N ALA A 136 -14.82 -7.43 13.53
CA ALA A 136 -15.18 -8.47 12.58
C ALA A 136 -14.67 -9.84 13.05
N GLY A 137 -15.50 -10.88 12.90
CA GLY A 137 -15.07 -12.27 13.06
C GLY A 137 -14.28 -12.75 11.85
N SER A 138 -14.72 -12.39 10.64
CA SER A 138 -13.97 -12.58 9.40
C SER A 138 -14.11 -11.37 8.48
N VAL A 139 -13.08 -11.17 7.65
CA VAL A 139 -13.03 -10.11 6.63
C VAL A 139 -12.99 -10.77 5.26
N HIS A 140 -13.85 -10.32 4.35
CA HIS A 140 -13.82 -10.69 2.94
C HIS A 140 -13.44 -9.47 2.08
N ILE A 141 -12.66 -9.71 1.04
CA ILE A 141 -12.19 -8.69 0.10
C ILE A 141 -12.86 -8.90 -1.26
N ALA A 142 -13.50 -7.86 -1.77
CA ALA A 142 -13.89 -7.77 -3.17
C ALA A 142 -12.98 -6.77 -3.89
N LEU A 143 -12.30 -7.21 -4.96
CA LEU A 143 -11.49 -6.33 -5.80
C LEU A 143 -12.40 -5.48 -6.67
N ILE A 144 -12.27 -4.15 -6.56
CA ILE A 144 -13.04 -3.18 -7.36
C ILE A 144 -12.22 -2.71 -8.55
N GLN A 145 -10.94 -2.42 -8.32
CA GLN A 145 -10.00 -2.03 -9.37
C GLN A 145 -8.61 -2.59 -9.06
N GLY A 146 -8.12 -3.43 -9.95
CA GLY A 146 -6.76 -3.97 -9.90
C GLY A 146 -5.75 -3.04 -10.55
N THR A 147 -4.52 -3.09 -10.06
CA THR A 147 -3.36 -2.45 -10.67
C THR A 147 -2.75 -3.27 -11.81
N ASP A 148 -3.13 -4.54 -11.93
CA ASP A 148 -2.81 -5.40 -13.07
C ASP A 148 -3.57 -4.95 -14.33
N THR A 149 -3.04 -3.95 -15.03
CA THR A 149 -3.38 -3.69 -16.43
C THR A 149 -2.74 -4.74 -17.32
N THR A 150 -3.19 -6.00 -17.24
CA THR A 150 -3.01 -6.90 -18.38
C THR A 150 -4.12 -6.57 -19.37
N THR A 151 -3.78 -5.71 -20.33
CA THR A 151 -4.49 -5.61 -21.61
C THR A 151 -4.66 -7.04 -22.14
N ALA A 152 -5.89 -7.54 -22.15
CA ALA A 152 -6.19 -8.78 -22.87
C ALA A 152 -5.93 -8.52 -24.38
N PRO A 153 -5.27 -9.44 -25.09
CA PRO A 153 -5.09 -9.33 -26.54
C PRO A 153 -6.41 -9.38 -27.31
#